data_AF-A0A7R9PDG7-F1
#
_entry.id   AF-A0A7R9PDG7-F1
#
_cell.length_a   1.000
_cell.length_b   1.000
_cell.length_c   1.000
_cell.angle_alpha   90.00
_cell.angle_beta   90.00
_cell.angle_gamma   90.00
#
_symmetry.space_group_name_H-M   'P 1'
#
loop_
_entity.id
_entity.type
_entity.pdbx_description
1 polymer ?
#
loop_
_entity_poly.entity_id
_entity_poly.type
_entity_poly.pdbx_seq_one_letter_code
_entity_poly.pdbx_strand_id
1 'polypeptide(L)'
;CEHLPHSYSHQTNKEKLILWYAENCRRQFHFLHPDRRPQFLAADNECGIQKMVCTTIRPTSVPYPEFSTWHGCAKFVSDHLLYKPLEKPTGLHCVLLPV
;
A
#
# COMPACT_ATOMS: atom_id res chain seq x y z
N CYS A 1 -4.54 -23.40 4.50
CA CYS A 1 -4.62 -22.82 3.16
C CYS A 1 -5.91 -22.00 3.10
N GLU A 2 -5.84 -20.73 3.46
CA GLU A 2 -7.01 -19.86 3.44
C GLU A 2 -7.51 -19.70 2.00
N HIS A 3 -8.80 -19.88 1.78
CA HIS A 3 -9.42 -19.68 0.48
C HIS A 3 -9.46 -18.18 0.18
N LEU A 4 -8.40 -17.65 -0.43
CA LEU A 4 -8.34 -16.27 -0.89
C LEU A 4 -9.51 -15.99 -1.86
N PRO A 5 -10.08 -14.78 -1.86
CA PRO A 5 -11.17 -14.43 -2.76
C PRO A 5 -10.78 -14.63 -4.23
N HIS A 6 -11.74 -15.00 -5.09
CA HIS A 6 -11.48 -15.18 -6.52
C HIS A 6 -10.86 -13.94 -7.20
N SER A 7 -11.13 -12.74 -6.69
CA SER A 7 -10.54 -11.48 -7.17
C SER A 7 -9.02 -11.38 -6.94
N TYR A 8 -8.45 -12.17 -6.02
CA TYR A 8 -7.00 -12.19 -5.79
C TYR A 8 -6.25 -12.97 -6.85
N SER A 9 -6.87 -14.00 -7.43
CA SER A 9 -6.23 -14.87 -8.42
C SER A 9 -6.46 -14.46 -9.87
N HIS A 10 -7.29 -13.44 -10.11
CA HIS A 10 -7.64 -13.01 -11.47
C HIS A 10 -7.66 -11.48 -11.60
N GLN A 11 -7.45 -11.00 -12.83
CA GLN A 11 -7.69 -9.61 -13.23
C GLN A 11 -8.92 -9.51 -14.10
N THR A 12 -9.81 -8.59 -13.73
CA THR A 12 -10.90 -8.12 -14.56
C THR A 12 -10.38 -7.21 -15.69
N ASN A 13 -11.19 -7.04 -16.74
CA ASN A 13 -10.85 -6.10 -17.83
C ASN A 13 -10.71 -4.65 -17.35
N LYS A 14 -11.46 -4.27 -16.31
CA LYS A 14 -11.33 -2.94 -15.67
C LYS A 14 -9.98 -2.77 -14.99
N GLU A 15 -9.52 -3.77 -14.25
CA GLU A 15 -8.19 -3.75 -13.62
C GLU A 15 -7.07 -3.67 -14.66
N LYS A 16 -7.16 -4.45 -15.74
CA LYS A 16 -6.18 -4.39 -16.85
C LYS A 16 -6.12 -3.00 -17.48
N LEU A 17 -7.27 -2.37 -17.69
CA LEU A 17 -7.35 -1.01 -18.22
C LEU A 17 -6.69 0.01 -17.27
N ILE A 18 -6.94 -0.12 -15.96
CA ILE A 18 -6.33 0.76 -14.95
C ILE A 18 -4.81 0.57 -14.90
N LEU A 19 -4.32 -0.66 -14.95
CA LEU A 19 -2.88 -0.95 -15.01
C LEU A 19 -2.22 -0.34 -16.25
N TRP A 20 -2.90 -0.39 -17.40
CA TRP A 20 -2.43 0.27 -18.61
C TRP A 20 -2.31 1.79 -18.44
N TYR A 21 -3.33 2.44 -17.85
CA TYR A 21 -3.26 3.86 -17.53
C TYR A 21 -2.14 4.19 -16.54
N ALA A 22 -1.95 3.36 -15.51
CA ALA A 22 -0.88 3.53 -14.52
C ALA A 22 0.50 3.47 -15.16
N GLU A 23 0.75 2.49 -16.04
CA GLU A 23 2.04 2.37 -16.74
C GLU A 23 2.27 3.54 -17.71
N ASN A 24 1.23 3.99 -18.43
CA ASN A 24 1.32 5.17 -19.28
C ASN A 24 1.66 6.43 -18.46
N CYS A 25 1.03 6.62 -17.30
CA CYS A 25 1.34 7.72 -16.38
C CYS A 25 2.79 7.65 -15.88
N ARG A 26 3.25 6.46 -15.46
CA ARG A 26 4.63 6.25 -15.00
C ARG A 26 5.65 6.62 -16.08
N ARG A 27 5.41 6.25 -17.34
CA ARG A 27 6.27 6.59 -18.49
C ARG A 27 6.33 8.09 -18.73
N GLN A 28 5.18 8.76 -18.76
CA GLN A 28 5.12 10.21 -18.96
C GLN A 28 5.80 10.97 -17.82
N PHE A 29 5.57 10.56 -16.57
CA PHE A 29 6.24 11.17 -15.43
C PHE A 29 7.76 11.00 -15.48
N HIS A 30 8.24 9.79 -15.80
CA HIS A 30 9.67 9.54 -15.91
C HIS A 30 10.31 10.34 -17.07
N PHE A 31 9.60 10.48 -18.19
CA PHE A 31 10.04 11.34 -19.30
C PHE A 31 10.19 12.82 -18.87
N LEU A 32 9.24 13.34 -18.09
CA LEU A 32 9.27 14.71 -17.58
C LEU A 32 10.29 14.91 -16.45
N HIS A 33 10.57 13.86 -15.67
CA HIS A 33 11.40 13.91 -14.47
C HIS A 33 12.37 12.71 -14.41
N PRO A 34 13.40 12.67 -15.27
CA PRO A 34 14.28 11.50 -15.41
C PRO A 34 15.07 11.19 -14.13
N ASP A 35 15.44 12.21 -13.36
CA ASP A 35 16.23 12.06 -12.12
C ASP A 35 15.38 11.63 -10.90
N ARG A 36 14.05 11.61 -11.03
CA ARG A 36 13.14 11.17 -9.96
C ARG A 36 12.99 9.66 -10.01
N ARG A 37 12.87 9.06 -8.82
CA ARG A 37 12.53 7.63 -8.69
C ARG A 37 11.21 7.34 -9.42
N PRO A 38 11.11 6.24 -10.19
CA PRO A 38 9.87 5.83 -10.82
C PRO A 38 8.73 5.63 -9.81
N GLN A 39 7.52 6.01 -10.20
CA GLN A 39 6.34 5.84 -9.35
C GLN A 39 5.99 4.36 -9.17
N PHE A 40 5.64 3.97 -7.95
CA PHE A 40 5.20 2.63 -7.60
C PHE A 40 3.68 2.53 -7.73
N LEU A 41 3.19 2.33 -8.96
CA LEU A 41 1.75 2.33 -9.28
C LEU A 41 1.17 0.93 -9.50
N ALA A 42 2.00 -0.11 -9.55
CA ALA A 42 1.58 -1.50 -9.72
C ALA A 42 2.53 -2.44 -8.99
N ALA A 43 1.98 -3.49 -8.38
CA ALA A 43 2.73 -4.52 -7.68
C ALA A 43 1.99 -5.84 -7.74
N ASP A 44 2.71 -6.95 -7.64
CA ASP A 44 2.09 -8.27 -7.54
C ASP A 44 1.56 -8.49 -6.12
N ASN A 45 0.35 -9.07 -6.02
CA ASN A 45 -0.19 -9.52 -4.75
C ASN A 45 0.39 -10.89 -4.34
N GLU A 46 -0.10 -11.44 -3.23
CA GLU A 46 0.32 -12.74 -2.68
C GLU A 46 0.04 -13.93 -3.61
N CYS A 47 -0.74 -13.74 -4.67
CA CYS A 47 -1.01 -14.74 -5.71
C CYS A 47 -0.20 -14.52 -6.99
N GLY A 48 0.75 -13.56 -7.00
CA GLY A 48 1.51 -13.21 -8.20
C GLY A 48 0.69 -12.47 -9.26
N ILE A 49 -0.48 -11.94 -8.90
CA ILE A 49 -1.32 -11.16 -9.80
C ILE A 49 -1.02 -9.68 -9.63
N GLN A 50 -0.65 -9.01 -10.71
CA GLN A 50 -0.39 -7.57 -10.70
C GLN A 50 -1.66 -6.78 -10.35
N LYS A 51 -1.59 -5.93 -9.33
CA LYS A 51 -2.67 -5.04 -8.91
C LYS A 51 -2.17 -3.59 -8.93
N MET A 52 -3.09 -2.65 -9.20
CA MET A 52 -2.78 -1.23 -9.12
C MET A 52 -2.66 -0.80 -7.65
N VAL A 53 -1.64 -0.01 -7.34
CA VAL A 53 -1.43 0.56 -6.01
C VAL A 53 -2.11 1.93 -5.97
N CYS A 54 -3.19 2.02 -5.20
CA CYS A 54 -3.92 3.28 -5.05
C CYS A 54 -3.06 4.29 -4.26
N THR A 55 -2.68 5.39 -4.91
CA THR A 55 -1.96 6.50 -4.28
C THR A 55 -2.89 7.65 -3.86
N THR A 56 -4.18 7.54 -4.18
CA THR A 56 -5.18 8.57 -3.86
C THR A 56 -5.62 8.43 -2.41
N ILE A 57 -5.31 9.44 -1.60
CA ILE A 57 -5.88 9.60 -0.27
C ILE A 57 -7.12 10.47 -0.41
N ARG A 58 -8.30 9.89 -0.17
CA ARG A 58 -9.53 10.68 -0.06
C ARG A 58 -9.58 11.28 1.36
N PRO A 59 -9.64 12.62 1.51
CA PRO A 59 -9.89 13.21 2.82
C PRO A 59 -11.22 12.70 3.35
N THR A 60 -11.18 12.01 4.48
CA THR A 60 -12.38 11.52 5.16
C THR A 60 -12.60 12.41 6.38
N SER A 61 -13.72 13.14 6.38
CA SER A 61 -14.17 13.86 7.57
C SER A 61 -14.86 12.87 8.50
N VAL A 62 -14.27 12.68 9.66
CA VAL A 62 -14.79 11.80 10.71
C VAL A 62 -15.46 12.64 11.80
N PRO A 63 -16.54 12.17 12.44
CA PRO A 63 -17.28 12.94 13.44
C PRO A 63 -16.59 12.93 14.83
N TYR A 64 -15.26 12.95 14.84
CA TYR A 64 -14.42 12.86 16.03
C TYR A 64 -13.47 14.07 16.03
N PRO A 65 -13.74 15.11 16.85
CA PRO A 65 -12.94 16.33 16.88
C PRO A 65 -11.46 16.08 17.16
N GLU A 66 -11.13 15.05 17.94
CA GLU A 66 -9.76 14.62 18.24
C GLU A 66 -8.95 14.29 16.98
N PHE A 67 -9.59 13.76 15.93
CA PHE A 67 -8.93 13.45 14.65
C PHE A 67 -8.73 14.67 13.75
N SER A 68 -9.21 15.84 14.17
CA SER A 68 -8.92 17.10 13.47
C SER A 68 -7.54 17.66 13.82
N THR A 69 -6.89 17.13 14.87
CA THR A 69 -5.56 17.58 15.29
C THR A 69 -4.57 16.44 15.21
N TRP A 70 -3.33 16.74 14.82
CA TRP A 70 -2.27 15.73 14.79
C TRP A 70 -2.00 15.12 16.18
N HIS A 71 -2.16 15.92 17.24
CA HIS A 71 -2.02 15.45 18.63
C HIS A 71 -3.08 14.42 19.01
N GLY A 72 -4.35 14.67 18.69
CA GLY A 72 -5.43 13.73 18.99
C GLY A 72 -5.32 12.44 18.19
N CYS A 73 -4.92 12.52 16.91
CA CYS A 73 -4.56 11.33 16.12
C CYS A 73 -3.42 10.53 16.77
N ALA A 74 -2.33 11.19 17.18
CA ALA A 74 -1.18 10.53 17.80
C ALA A 74 -1.55 9.85 19.12
N LYS A 75 -2.34 10.54 19.96
CA LYS A 75 -2.81 10.00 21.24
C LYS A 75 -3.70 8.77 21.04
N PHE A 76 -4.65 8.83 20.11
CA PHE A 76 -5.49 7.67 19.80
C PHE A 76 -4.65 6.47 19.38
N VAL A 77 -3.69 6.66 18.47
CA VAL A 77 -2.82 5.57 18.04
C VAL A 77 -2.00 5.02 19.21
N SER A 78 -1.44 5.88 20.08
CA SER A 78 -0.65 5.41 21.23
C SER A 78 -1.48 4.63 22.24
N ASP A 79 -2.72 5.05 22.49
CA ASP A 79 -3.61 4.41 23.47
C ASP A 79 -4.08 3.02 22.99
N HIS A 80 -4.07 2.78 21.68
CA HIS A 80 -4.52 1.52 21.07
C HIS A 80 -3.38 0.63 20.55
N LEU A 81 -2.12 1.06 20.65
CA LEU A 81 -0.97 0.29 20.19
C LEU A 81 -0.33 -0.46 21.35
N LEU A 82 -0.50 -1.79 21.36
CA LEU A 82 0.24 -2.67 22.27
C LEU A 82 1.61 -2.98 21.67
N TYR A 83 2.64 -2.30 22.15
CA TYR A 83 4.00 -2.59 21.72
C TYR A 83 4.46 -3.95 22.29
N LYS A 84 4.76 -4.90 21.40
CA LYS A 84 5.43 -6.14 21.74
C LYS A 84 6.88 -6.07 21.26
N PRO A 85 7.87 -5.94 22.16
CA PRO A 85 9.28 -5.96 21.78
C PRO A 85 9.62 -7.26 21.05
N LEU A 86 10.46 -7.14 20.02
CA LEU A 86 11.06 -8.29 19.36
C LEU A 86 12.14 -8.90 20.28
N GLU A 87 12.24 -10.23 20.33
CA GLU A 87 13.29 -10.91 21.11
C GLU A 87 14.72 -10.51 20.68
N LYS A 88 14.90 -10.17 19.40
CA LYS A 88 16.16 -9.71 18.82
C LYS A 88 15.94 -8.45 17.97
N PRO A 89 15.97 -7.25 18.56
CA PRO A 89 15.65 -5.99 17.85
C PRO A 89 16.56 -5.67 16.68
N THR A 90 17.82 -6.12 16.74
CA THR A 90 18.87 -5.90 15.72
C THR A 90 19.10 -7.11 14.82
N GLY A 91 18.43 -8.23 15.10
CA GLY A 91 18.49 -9.40 14.22
C GLY A 91 17.70 -9.09 12.96
N LEU A 92 18.32 -9.18 11.79
CA LEU A 92 17.58 -9.17 10.53
C LEU A 92 16.51 -10.27 10.63
N HIS A 93 15.23 -9.90 10.53
CA HIS A 93 14.17 -10.88 10.39
C HIS A 93 14.41 -11.63 9.08
N CYS A 94 15.05 -12.80 9.16
CA CYS A 94 15.28 -13.69 8.02
C CYS A 94 13.99 -14.40 7.57
N VAL A 95 12.84 -13.75 7.74
CA VAL A 95 11.52 -14.23 7.33
C VAL A 95 10.80 -13.11 6.59
N LEU A 96 11.46 -12.58 5.55
CA LEU A 96 10.69 -12.33 4.33
C LEU A 96 10.30 -13.71 3.85
N LEU A 97 9.02 -14.03 3.95
CA LEU A 97 8.43 -15.26 3.42
C LEU A 97 9.00 -15.52 2.02
N PRO A 98 9.47 -16.75 1.73
CA PRO A 98 9.93 -17.06 0.39
C PRO A 98 8.76 -16.88 -0.60
N VAL A 99 9.10 -16.21 -1.69
CA VAL A 99 8.43 -16.21 -3.00
C VAL A 99 7.71 -17.51 -3.34
#